data_AF-U2L5I3-F1
#
_entry.id   AF-U2L5I3-F1
#
_cell.length_a   1.000
_cell.length_b   1.000
_cell.length_c   1.000
_cell.angle_alpha   90.00
_cell.angle_beta   90.00
_cell.angle_gamma   90.00
#
_symmetry.space_group_name_H-M   'P 1'
#
loop_
_entity.id
_entity.type
_entity.pdbx_description
1 polymer ?
#
loop_
_entity_poly.entity_id
_entity_poly.type
_entity_poly.pdbx_seq_one_letter_code
_entity_poly.pdbx_strand_id
1 'polypeptide(L)'
;MDIKKIDELPNLVKAGMISRTEAVKHIAENIHREPYRFGLMGFDEDFKSEIILTFLQKGGQIFERFDENCGAFRSYLYAFVQGLILTRKRDELRRFIADNTIKSFSYSEAVERLQNDTVLTVAEKAVSYAPVSNTKIWKTLTRRCKPKNASDAKTALILALKSSYYISASSVDDVCSYCKLQSAELQRLIAELNSLLYSRIERRNTIIRRRDNAYYFHRKYYIQMKMCDKEKTDMERLLKKYRKQTESWEHKNKELRQSRWRVCPTNKMIANILGICERQVSHYITRAQKLVREEQNETETTDIPE
;
A
#
# COMPACT_ATOMS: atom_id res chain seq x y z
N MET A 1 32.05 7.38 -44.18
CA MET A 1 31.31 8.12 -45.21
C MET A 1 30.20 8.89 -44.55
N ASP A 2 30.07 10.15 -44.97
CA ASP A 2 29.53 11.25 -44.19
C ASP A 2 28.13 11.04 -43.64
N ILE A 3 27.99 11.46 -42.38
CA ILE A 3 26.72 11.75 -41.73
C ILE A 3 26.06 12.87 -42.54
N LYS A 4 25.32 12.52 -43.60
CA LYS A 4 24.20 13.36 -44.03
C LYS A 4 23.38 13.58 -42.77
N LYS A 5 23.27 14.85 -42.36
CA LYS A 5 22.65 15.21 -41.08
C LYS A 5 21.31 14.46 -41.00
N ILE A 6 21.01 13.83 -39.87
CA ILE A 6 19.74 13.09 -39.66
C ILE A 6 18.54 13.91 -40.14
N ASP A 7 18.64 15.23 -40.02
CA ASP A 7 17.67 16.23 -40.47
C ASP A 7 17.42 16.27 -41.99
N GLU A 8 18.34 15.78 -42.81
CA GLU A 8 18.22 15.71 -44.28
C GLU A 8 17.54 14.43 -44.77
N LEU A 9 17.41 13.41 -43.91
CA LEU A 9 16.82 12.11 -44.28
C LEU A 9 15.40 12.24 -44.85
N PRO A 10 14.49 13.08 -44.31
CA PRO A 10 13.17 13.26 -44.89
C PRO A 10 13.22 13.76 -46.34
N ASN A 11 14.11 14.70 -46.64
CA ASN A 11 14.27 15.28 -47.98
C ASN A 11 14.83 14.26 -48.97
N LEU A 12 15.78 13.44 -48.53
CA LEU A 12 16.38 12.37 -49.36
C LEU A 12 15.37 11.26 -49.67
N VAL A 13 14.49 10.94 -48.71
CA VAL A 13 13.41 9.97 -48.91
C VAL A 13 12.33 10.54 -49.84
N LYS A 14 11.96 11.82 -49.68
CA LYS A 14 11.00 12.51 -50.58
C LYS A 14 11.53 12.60 -52.01
N ALA A 15 12.83 12.86 -52.18
CA ALA A 15 13.49 12.92 -53.48
C ALA A 15 13.74 11.53 -54.11
N GLY A 16 13.38 10.43 -53.42
CA GLY A 16 13.58 9.06 -53.90
C GLY A 16 15.05 8.62 -53.96
N MET A 17 15.98 9.39 -53.38
CA MET A 17 17.41 9.08 -53.41
C MET A 17 17.79 7.95 -52.45
N ILE A 18 16.99 7.72 -51.41
CA ILE A 18 17.16 6.65 -50.44
C ILE A 18 15.79 6.02 -50.19
N SER A 19 15.74 4.69 -50.12
CA SER A 19 14.50 4.00 -49.78
C SER A 19 14.11 4.24 -48.32
N ARG A 20 12.80 4.17 -48.02
CA ARG A 20 12.32 4.33 -46.63
C ARG A 20 12.95 3.33 -45.68
N THR A 21 13.14 2.09 -46.14
CA THR A 21 13.74 1.01 -45.35
C THR A 21 15.21 1.27 -45.02
N GLU A 22 15.98 1.80 -45.97
CA GLU A 22 17.36 2.23 -45.74
C GLU A 22 17.44 3.41 -44.77
N ALA A 23 16.58 4.41 -44.91
CA ALA A 23 16.55 5.55 -44.00
C ALA A 23 16.22 5.12 -42.56
N VAL A 24 15.28 4.19 -42.37
CA VAL A 24 14.98 3.60 -41.05
C VAL A 24 16.17 2.84 -40.48
N LYS A 25 16.89 2.06 -41.29
CA LYS A 25 18.11 1.35 -40.85
C LYS A 25 19.20 2.31 -40.38
N HIS A 26 19.43 3.40 -41.12
CA HIS A 26 20.39 4.44 -40.72
C HIS A 26 20.04 5.08 -39.39
N ILE A 27 18.76 5.37 -39.16
CA ILE A 27 18.32 5.92 -37.88
C ILE A 27 18.47 4.89 -36.75
N ALA A 28 18.09 3.63 -36.99
CA ALA A 28 18.24 2.55 -36.01
C ALA A 28 19.71 2.33 -35.60
N GLU A 29 20.62 2.34 -36.58
CA GLU A 29 22.05 2.26 -36.34
C GLU A 29 22.55 3.46 -35.52
N ASN A 30 22.05 4.66 -35.80
CA ASN A 30 22.41 5.83 -35.03
C ASN A 30 21.88 5.78 -33.58
N ILE A 31 20.68 5.23 -33.35
CA ILE A 31 20.14 4.99 -32.00
C ILE A 31 21.02 3.98 -31.25
N HIS A 32 21.51 2.94 -31.93
CA HIS A 32 22.40 1.95 -31.35
C HIS A 32 23.78 2.52 -30.99
N ARG A 33 24.38 3.32 -31.88
CA ARG A 33 25.71 3.92 -31.66
C ARG A 33 25.70 5.03 -30.61
N GLU A 34 24.62 5.82 -30.54
CA GLU A 34 24.53 6.99 -29.66
C GLU A 34 23.26 6.96 -28.78
N PRO A 35 23.09 5.96 -27.90
CA PRO A 35 21.86 5.79 -27.10
C PRO A 35 21.59 6.97 -26.16
N TYR A 36 22.64 7.66 -25.71
CA TYR A 36 22.52 8.83 -24.84
C TYR A 36 21.74 9.99 -25.49
N ARG A 37 21.83 10.17 -26.81
CA ARG A 37 21.10 11.23 -27.53
C ARG A 37 19.59 11.00 -27.58
N PHE A 38 19.17 9.76 -27.35
CA PHE A 38 17.77 9.34 -27.34
C PHE A 38 17.27 9.00 -25.94
N GLY A 39 18.04 9.31 -24.89
CA GLY A 39 17.67 9.04 -23.50
C GLY A 39 17.70 7.54 -23.13
N LEU A 40 18.44 6.72 -23.87
CA LEU A 40 18.55 5.27 -23.67
C LEU A 40 19.75 4.85 -22.81
N MET A 41 20.63 5.78 -22.40
CA MET A 41 21.90 5.45 -21.70
C MET A 41 21.69 4.69 -20.39
N GLY A 42 20.64 5.00 -19.63
CA GLY A 42 20.37 4.40 -18.32
C GLY A 42 19.59 3.08 -18.35
N PHE A 43 19.38 2.49 -19.52
CA PHE A 43 18.66 1.23 -19.69
C PHE A 43 19.62 0.06 -19.94
N ASP A 44 19.17 -1.15 -19.66
CA ASP A 44 19.90 -2.37 -20.01
C ASP A 44 19.89 -2.64 -21.53
N GLU A 45 20.76 -3.55 -21.97
CA GLU A 45 20.93 -3.88 -23.39
C GLU A 45 19.71 -4.57 -24.02
N ASP A 46 18.95 -5.32 -23.23
CA ASP A 46 17.74 -6.00 -23.70
C ASP A 46 16.66 -4.96 -24.03
N PHE A 47 16.47 -3.98 -23.14
CA PHE A 47 15.54 -2.88 -23.33
C PHE A 47 15.95 -2.02 -24.54
N LYS A 48 17.24 -1.70 -24.69
CA LYS A 48 17.75 -0.96 -25.86
C LYS A 48 17.48 -1.72 -27.16
N SER A 49 17.77 -3.02 -27.17
CA SER A 49 17.55 -3.89 -28.34
C SER A 49 16.08 -3.93 -28.74
N GLU A 50 15.18 -4.05 -27.76
CA GLU A 50 13.74 -4.06 -28.01
C GLU A 50 13.25 -2.73 -28.63
N ILE A 51 13.77 -1.59 -28.18
CA ILE A 51 13.44 -0.27 -28.74
C ILE A 51 13.92 -0.17 -30.19
N ILE A 52 15.14 -0.65 -30.48
CA ILE A 52 15.69 -0.66 -31.84
C ILE A 52 14.85 -1.56 -32.76
N LEU A 53 14.48 -2.76 -32.31
CA LEU A 53 13.63 -3.69 -33.07
C LEU A 53 12.25 -3.07 -33.33
N THR A 54 11.64 -2.46 -32.31
CA THR A 54 10.35 -1.78 -32.46
C THR A 54 10.45 -0.61 -33.43
N PHE A 55 11.55 0.13 -33.40
CA PHE A 55 11.81 1.22 -34.34
C PHE A 55 12.02 0.70 -35.76
N LEU A 56 12.74 -0.40 -35.97
CA LEU A 56 12.88 -1.01 -37.30
C LEU A 56 11.53 -1.44 -37.89
N GLN A 57 10.59 -1.91 -37.06
CA GLN A 57 9.26 -2.33 -37.50
C GLN A 57 8.32 -1.14 -37.81
N LYS A 58 8.37 -0.07 -37.01
CA LYS A 58 7.37 1.02 -37.05
C LYS A 58 7.92 2.36 -37.54
N GLY A 59 9.23 2.48 -37.64
CA GLY A 59 9.96 3.72 -37.92
C GLY A 59 9.63 4.31 -39.29
N GLY A 60 9.14 3.53 -40.25
CA GLY A 60 8.73 4.06 -41.56
C GLY A 60 7.65 5.14 -41.48
N GLN A 61 6.79 5.08 -40.46
CA GLN A 61 5.70 6.05 -40.25
C GLN A 61 6.19 7.47 -39.94
N ILE A 62 7.44 7.64 -39.49
CA ILE A 62 7.98 8.95 -39.17
C ILE A 62 8.06 9.83 -40.43
N PHE A 63 8.32 9.24 -41.58
CA PHE A 63 8.44 9.97 -42.84
C PHE A 63 7.08 10.33 -43.45
N GLU A 64 6.02 9.61 -43.06
CA GLU A 64 4.65 9.88 -43.52
C GLU A 64 3.98 10.99 -42.69
N ARG A 65 4.33 11.07 -41.41
CA ARG A 65 3.67 11.97 -40.44
C ARG A 65 4.49 13.20 -40.10
N PHE A 66 5.74 13.28 -40.54
CA PHE A 66 6.58 14.42 -40.29
C PHE A 66 6.15 15.61 -41.16
N ASP A 67 5.84 16.73 -40.49
CA ASP A 67 5.57 18.02 -41.12
C ASP A 67 6.72 18.99 -40.82
N GLU A 68 7.36 19.48 -41.89
CA GLU A 68 8.47 20.42 -41.83
C GLU A 68 8.05 21.78 -41.24
N ASN A 69 6.77 22.13 -41.32
CA ASN A 69 6.24 23.38 -40.75
C ASN A 69 6.14 23.33 -39.22
N CYS A 70 6.13 22.14 -38.62
CA CYS A 70 5.99 21.97 -37.17
C CYS A 70 7.33 21.92 -36.41
N GLY A 71 8.47 21.81 -37.11
CA GLY A 71 9.80 21.89 -36.49
C GLY A 71 10.83 20.94 -37.09
N ALA A 72 12.01 20.88 -36.46
CA ALA A 72 13.14 20.09 -36.94
C ALA A 72 12.89 18.56 -36.82
N PHE A 73 13.32 17.81 -37.83
CA PHE A 73 13.14 16.36 -37.89
C PHE A 73 13.81 15.63 -36.73
N ARG A 74 15.01 16.04 -36.31
CA ARG A 74 15.68 15.46 -35.14
C ARG A 74 14.84 15.55 -33.87
N SER A 75 14.17 16.68 -33.64
CA SER A 75 13.30 16.87 -32.47
C SER A 75 12.06 15.97 -32.54
N TYR A 76 11.48 15.85 -33.74
CA TYR A 76 10.36 14.94 -33.99
C TYR A 76 10.77 13.46 -33.78
N LEU A 77 11.93 13.08 -34.31
CA LEU A 77 12.50 11.75 -34.16
C LEU A 77 12.78 11.42 -32.68
N TYR A 78 13.37 12.37 -31.94
CA TYR A 78 13.59 12.20 -30.51
C TYR A 78 12.27 11.96 -29.76
N ALA A 79 11.24 12.77 -30.03
CA ALA A 79 9.92 12.61 -29.42
C ALA A 79 9.28 11.26 -29.78
N PHE A 80 9.45 10.79 -31.01
CA PHE A 80 8.98 9.48 -31.46
C PHE A 80 9.65 8.34 -30.68
N VAL A 81 10.98 8.36 -30.56
CA VAL A 81 11.73 7.34 -29.80
C VAL A 81 11.37 7.37 -28.32
N GLN A 82 11.20 8.56 -27.72
CA GLN A 82 10.69 8.70 -26.36
C GLN A 82 9.28 8.11 -26.19
N GLY A 83 8.42 8.27 -27.19
CA GLY A 83 7.11 7.62 -27.24
C GLY A 83 7.19 6.09 -27.22
N LEU A 84 8.16 5.50 -27.94
CA LEU A 84 8.41 4.05 -27.91
C LEU A 84 8.86 3.59 -26.52
N ILE A 85 9.79 4.31 -25.89
CA ILE A 85 10.27 4.02 -24.53
C ILE A 85 9.12 4.06 -23.53
N LEU A 86 8.28 5.09 -23.57
CA LEU A 86 7.12 5.22 -22.69
C LEU A 86 6.09 4.11 -22.91
N THR A 87 5.88 3.71 -24.16
CA THR A 87 4.96 2.60 -24.49
C THR A 87 5.48 1.30 -23.92
N ARG A 88 6.77 1.01 -24.11
CA ARG A 88 7.40 -0.19 -23.57
C ARG A 88 7.34 -0.26 -22.04
N LYS A 89 7.66 0.84 -21.36
CA LYS A 89 7.52 0.93 -19.89
C LYS A 89 6.09 0.68 -19.40
N ARG A 90 5.10 1.19 -20.12
CA ARG A 90 3.68 0.94 -19.80
C ARG A 90 3.33 -0.53 -19.99
N ASP A 91 3.85 -1.17 -21.03
CA ASP A 91 3.59 -2.59 -21.28
C ASP A 91 4.27 -3.49 -20.26
N GLU A 92 5.50 -3.20 -19.85
CA GLU A 92 6.17 -3.90 -18.74
C GLU A 92 5.41 -3.74 -17.43
N LEU A 93 4.93 -2.53 -17.13
CA LEU A 93 4.08 -2.29 -15.96
C LEU A 93 2.76 -3.07 -16.04
N ARG A 94 2.11 -3.12 -17.22
CA ARG A 94 0.89 -3.90 -17.43
C ARG A 94 1.14 -5.40 -17.27
N ARG A 95 2.24 -5.94 -17.82
CA ARG A 95 2.64 -7.34 -17.62
C ARG A 95 2.91 -7.63 -16.16
N PHE A 96 3.69 -6.77 -15.49
CA PHE A 96 3.94 -6.89 -14.05
C PHE A 96 2.64 -6.88 -13.22
N ILE A 97 1.69 -6.00 -13.55
CA ILE A 97 0.37 -5.97 -12.90
C ILE A 97 -0.43 -7.24 -13.21
N ALA A 98 -0.43 -7.71 -14.47
CA ALA A 98 -1.13 -8.93 -14.87
C ALA A 98 -0.55 -10.15 -14.14
N ASP A 99 0.77 -10.31 -14.13
CA ASP A 99 1.47 -11.39 -13.46
C ASP A 99 1.23 -11.39 -11.95
N ASN A 100 1.22 -10.20 -11.32
CA ASN A 100 0.91 -10.10 -9.90
C ASN A 100 -0.58 -10.30 -9.58
N THR A 101 -1.48 -9.86 -10.47
CA THR A 101 -2.91 -10.15 -10.34
C THR A 101 -3.16 -11.64 -10.44
N ILE A 102 -2.54 -12.32 -11.43
CA ILE A 102 -2.62 -13.78 -11.60
C ILE A 102 -2.03 -14.48 -10.37
N LYS A 103 -0.85 -14.09 -9.88
CA LYS A 103 -0.27 -14.65 -8.65
C LYS A 103 -1.17 -14.45 -7.43
N SER A 104 -1.84 -13.29 -7.31
CA SER A 104 -2.79 -13.03 -6.23
C SER A 104 -4.06 -13.89 -6.32
N PHE A 105 -4.50 -14.21 -7.55
CA PHE A 105 -5.66 -15.06 -7.80
C PHE A 105 -5.32 -16.55 -7.62
N SER A 106 -4.15 -17.00 -8.11
CA SER A 106 -3.65 -18.35 -7.93
C SER A 106 -3.30 -18.66 -6.47
N TYR A 107 -2.82 -17.68 -5.69
CA TYR A 107 -2.67 -17.84 -4.23
C TYR A 107 -4.04 -17.98 -3.55
N SER A 108 -5.06 -17.24 -3.99
CA SER A 108 -6.43 -17.39 -3.49
C SER A 108 -7.02 -18.77 -3.83
N GLU A 109 -6.82 -19.26 -5.04
CA GLU A 109 -7.29 -20.59 -5.48
C GLU A 109 -6.52 -21.72 -4.77
N ALA A 110 -5.21 -21.59 -4.55
CA ALA A 110 -4.43 -22.56 -3.79
C ALA A 110 -4.85 -22.60 -2.31
N VAL A 111 -5.19 -21.45 -1.72
CA VAL A 111 -5.71 -21.36 -0.34
C VAL A 111 -7.14 -21.89 -0.25
N GLU A 112 -7.99 -21.68 -1.26
CA GLU A 112 -9.35 -22.27 -1.31
C GLU A 112 -9.32 -23.78 -1.58
N ARG A 113 -8.39 -24.29 -2.40
CA ARG A 113 -8.17 -25.73 -2.58
C ARG A 113 -7.60 -26.37 -1.32
N LEU A 114 -6.69 -25.71 -0.58
CA LEU A 114 -6.20 -26.19 0.72
C LEU A 114 -7.29 -26.22 1.81
N GLN A 115 -8.32 -25.38 1.70
CA GLN A 115 -9.44 -25.37 2.64
C GLN A 115 -10.51 -26.42 2.30
N ASN A 116 -10.59 -26.87 1.05
CA ASN A 116 -11.58 -27.85 0.60
C ASN A 116 -11.02 -29.28 0.49
N ASP A 117 -9.72 -29.45 0.22
CA ASP A 117 -9.06 -30.76 0.26
C ASP A 117 -8.58 -31.06 1.68
N THR A 118 -9.54 -31.41 2.54
CA THR A 118 -9.24 -32.13 3.79
C THR A 118 -8.86 -33.57 3.42
N VAL A 119 -7.68 -33.76 2.85
CA VAL A 119 -7.11 -35.09 2.63
C VAL A 119 -6.74 -35.65 4.01
N LEU A 120 -7.50 -36.64 4.44
CA LEU A 120 -7.11 -37.61 5.46
C LEU A 120 -5.74 -38.18 5.09
N THR A 121 -4.67 -37.67 5.72
CA THR A 121 -3.38 -38.34 5.76
C THR A 121 -2.96 -38.52 7.20
N VAL A 122 -2.77 -39.79 7.53
CA VAL A 122 -2.43 -40.34 8.83
C VAL A 122 -0.95 -40.11 9.09
N ALA A 123 -0.67 -39.56 10.28
CA ALA A 123 0.63 -39.50 10.95
C ALA A 123 1.70 -38.58 10.33
N GLU A 124 1.61 -37.28 10.61
CA GLU A 124 2.80 -36.44 10.74
C GLU A 124 3.34 -36.54 12.18
N LYS A 125 4.66 -36.73 12.29
CA LYS A 125 5.40 -36.76 13.55
C LYS A 125 5.14 -35.45 14.31
N ALA A 126 4.50 -35.56 15.48
CA ALA A 126 4.17 -34.42 16.32
C ALA A 126 5.41 -33.55 16.56
N VAL A 127 5.45 -32.39 15.93
CA VAL A 127 6.37 -31.32 16.34
C VAL A 127 5.92 -30.91 17.73
N SER A 128 6.71 -31.29 18.73
CA SER A 128 6.54 -30.82 20.10
C SER A 128 6.90 -29.34 20.14
N TYR A 129 5.95 -28.48 19.79
CA TYR A 129 5.96 -27.13 20.31
C TYR A 129 5.65 -27.26 21.80
N ALA A 130 6.67 -27.09 22.65
CA ALA A 130 6.40 -26.79 24.04
C ALA A 130 5.52 -25.52 24.02
N PRO A 131 4.23 -25.59 24.43
CA PRO A 131 3.43 -24.39 24.49
C PRO A 131 4.14 -23.48 25.48
N VAL A 132 4.63 -22.33 25.03
CA VAL A 132 5.08 -21.27 25.94
C VAL A 132 3.83 -20.87 26.71
N SER A 133 3.59 -21.51 27.85
CA SER A 133 2.31 -21.44 28.52
C SER A 133 2.20 -20.06 29.16
N ASN A 134 1.66 -19.10 28.41
CA ASN A 134 1.32 -17.76 28.87
C ASN A 134 0.31 -17.80 30.03
N THR A 135 -0.26 -18.98 30.35
CA THR A 135 -0.94 -19.26 31.62
C THR A 135 -0.12 -18.85 32.85
N LYS A 136 1.22 -18.86 32.76
CA LYS A 136 2.10 -18.32 33.81
C LYS A 136 1.83 -16.84 34.07
N ILE A 137 1.63 -16.01 33.04
CA ILE A 137 1.36 -14.57 33.17
C ILE A 137 0.02 -14.36 33.90
N TRP A 138 -1.02 -15.08 33.47
CA TRP A 138 -2.35 -15.00 34.09
C TRP A 138 -2.37 -15.45 35.56
N LYS A 139 -1.65 -16.53 35.88
CA LYS A 139 -1.48 -17.02 37.26
C LYS A 139 -0.64 -16.04 38.09
N THR A 140 0.40 -15.44 37.50
CA THR A 140 1.29 -14.48 38.18
C THR A 140 0.56 -13.21 38.60
N LEU A 141 -0.36 -12.70 37.78
CA LEU A 141 -1.24 -11.58 38.12
C LEU A 141 -2.10 -11.84 39.36
N THR A 142 -2.57 -13.08 39.51
CA THR A 142 -3.38 -13.50 40.66
C THR A 142 -2.53 -13.58 41.94
N ARG A 143 -1.21 -13.80 41.82
CA ARG A 143 -0.28 -13.96 42.95
C ARG A 143 0.41 -12.66 43.38
N ARG A 144 0.67 -11.72 42.46
CA ARG A 144 1.46 -10.50 42.72
C ARG A 144 0.63 -9.28 43.15
N CYS A 145 -0.69 -9.30 42.92
CA CYS A 145 -1.60 -8.23 43.27
C CYS A 145 -2.44 -8.61 44.51
N LYS A 146 -2.75 -7.63 45.37
CA LYS A 146 -3.75 -7.81 46.44
C LYS A 146 -5.09 -8.24 45.81
N PRO A 147 -5.92 -9.05 46.48
CA PRO A 147 -7.11 -9.66 45.88
C PRO A 147 -8.09 -8.66 45.24
N LYS A 148 -8.24 -7.46 45.82
CA LYS A 148 -9.06 -6.37 45.26
C LYS A 148 -8.47 -5.86 43.91
N ASN A 149 -7.19 -5.51 43.91
CA ASN A 149 -6.47 -4.96 42.76
C ASN A 149 -6.14 -6.01 41.68
N ALA A 150 -6.16 -7.31 42.01
CA ALA A 150 -5.87 -8.38 41.05
C ALA A 150 -6.94 -8.45 39.94
N SER A 151 -8.18 -8.10 40.28
CA SER A 151 -9.28 -8.08 39.32
C SER A 151 -9.23 -6.88 38.38
N ASP A 152 -8.82 -5.72 38.88
CA ASP A 152 -8.59 -4.51 38.09
C ASP A 152 -7.35 -4.65 37.19
N ALA A 153 -6.27 -5.24 37.71
CA ALA A 153 -5.06 -5.53 36.92
C ALA A 153 -5.36 -6.49 35.75
N LYS A 154 -6.22 -7.49 35.94
CA LYS A 154 -6.67 -8.37 34.85
C LYS A 154 -7.53 -7.65 33.82
N THR A 155 -8.37 -6.73 34.29
CA THR A 155 -9.19 -5.87 33.43
C THR A 155 -8.31 -4.97 32.58
N ALA A 156 -7.34 -4.28 33.20
CA ALA A 156 -6.36 -3.43 32.52
C ALA A 156 -5.55 -4.20 31.47
N LEU A 157 -5.06 -5.41 31.80
CA LEU A 157 -4.35 -6.26 30.84
C LEU A 157 -5.24 -6.61 29.65
N ILE A 158 -6.50 -7.03 29.88
CA ILE A 158 -7.40 -7.40 28.78
C ILE A 158 -7.72 -6.19 27.90
N LEU A 159 -7.91 -5.00 28.49
CA LEU A 159 -8.09 -3.77 27.74
C LEU A 159 -6.86 -3.43 26.90
N ALA A 160 -5.65 -3.53 27.47
CA ALA A 160 -4.39 -3.31 26.76
C ALA A 160 -4.22 -4.28 25.59
N LEU A 161 -4.56 -5.56 25.77
CA LEU A 161 -4.52 -6.55 24.69
C LEU A 161 -5.59 -6.26 23.63
N LYS A 162 -6.80 -5.83 24.03
CA LYS A 162 -7.84 -5.37 23.09
C LYS A 162 -7.45 -4.16 22.27
N SER A 163 -6.65 -3.28 22.85
CA SER A 163 -6.06 -2.11 22.19
C SER A 163 -4.65 -2.37 21.66
N SER A 164 -4.21 -3.63 21.50
CA SER A 164 -2.85 -4.01 21.05
C SER A 164 -2.32 -3.27 19.82
N TYR A 165 -3.20 -2.88 18.89
CA TYR A 165 -2.82 -2.09 17.71
C TYR A 165 -2.79 -0.56 17.96
N TYR A 166 -3.54 -0.06 18.93
CA TYR A 166 -3.74 1.37 19.20
C TYR A 166 -2.99 1.87 20.44
N ILE A 167 -2.46 0.98 21.27
CA ILE A 167 -1.77 1.34 22.51
C ILE A 167 -0.38 1.93 22.20
N SER A 168 -0.05 3.06 22.82
CA SER A 168 1.28 3.67 22.72
C SER A 168 2.28 2.97 23.65
N ALA A 169 3.58 3.11 23.37
CA ALA A 169 4.63 2.57 24.24
C ALA A 169 4.54 3.11 25.68
N SER A 170 4.24 4.41 25.85
CA SER A 170 4.06 5.01 27.18
C SER A 170 2.94 4.33 27.97
N SER A 171 1.78 4.11 27.34
CA SER A 171 0.65 3.43 27.99
C SER A 171 0.92 1.95 28.26
N VAL A 172 1.79 1.29 27.49
CA VAL A 172 2.23 -0.08 27.78
C VAL A 172 3.02 -0.11 29.09
N ASP A 173 3.92 0.84 29.32
CA ASP A 173 4.73 0.90 30.55
C ASP A 173 3.87 1.24 31.78
N ASP A 174 2.87 2.11 31.63
CA ASP A 174 1.88 2.40 32.68
C ASP A 174 1.10 1.12 33.08
N VAL A 175 0.61 0.38 32.08
CA VAL A 175 -0.09 -0.89 32.30
C VAL A 175 0.83 -1.93 32.94
N CYS A 176 2.11 -2.01 32.52
CA CYS A 176 3.07 -2.93 33.13
C CYS A 176 3.34 -2.61 34.59
N SER A 177 3.49 -1.32 34.91
CA SER A 177 3.68 -0.81 36.27
C SER A 177 2.47 -1.14 37.14
N TYR A 178 1.26 -0.90 36.62
CA TYR A 178 0.01 -1.22 37.32
C TYR A 178 -0.18 -2.72 37.54
N CYS A 179 0.09 -3.54 36.51
CA CYS A 179 -0.07 -4.98 36.54
C CYS A 179 1.11 -5.73 37.21
N LYS A 180 2.19 -5.04 37.57
CA LYS A 180 3.46 -5.63 38.08
C LYS A 180 4.01 -6.73 37.15
N LEU A 181 3.91 -6.48 35.85
CA LEU A 181 4.41 -7.33 34.77
C LEU A 181 5.72 -6.76 34.24
N GLN A 182 6.56 -7.62 33.66
CA GLN A 182 7.73 -7.14 32.92
C GLN A 182 7.29 -6.55 31.59
N SER A 183 7.79 -5.36 31.21
CA SER A 183 7.43 -4.70 29.95
C SER A 183 7.67 -5.60 28.73
N ALA A 184 8.76 -6.36 28.74
CA ALA A 184 9.07 -7.36 27.71
C ALA A 184 7.99 -8.44 27.54
N GLU A 185 7.32 -8.86 28.61
CA GLU A 185 6.28 -9.88 28.54
C GLU A 185 5.02 -9.33 27.86
N LEU A 186 4.58 -8.11 28.21
CA LEU A 186 3.41 -7.49 27.60
C LEU A 186 3.67 -7.14 26.13
N GLN A 187 4.86 -6.62 25.82
CA GLN A 187 5.26 -6.34 24.43
C GLN A 187 5.28 -7.61 23.57
N ARG A 188 5.75 -8.75 24.12
CA ARG A 188 5.70 -10.05 23.42
C ARG A 188 4.26 -10.47 23.12
N LEU A 189 3.34 -10.34 24.08
CA LEU A 189 1.91 -10.66 23.87
C LEU A 189 1.26 -9.74 22.83
N ILE A 190 1.61 -8.45 22.83
CA ILE A 190 1.13 -7.48 21.84
C ILE A 190 1.65 -7.84 20.45
N ALA A 191 2.93 -8.19 20.33
CA ALA A 191 3.53 -8.61 19.05
C ALA A 191 2.87 -9.88 18.51
N GLU A 192 2.60 -10.87 19.36
CA GLU A 192 1.92 -12.11 19.00
C GLU A 192 0.45 -11.85 18.57
N LEU A 193 -0.27 -10.94 19.24
CA LEU A 193 -1.60 -10.53 18.81
C LEU A 193 -1.57 -9.79 17.46
N ASN A 194 -0.60 -8.90 17.28
CA ASN A 194 -0.48 -8.10 16.07
C ASN A 194 -0.08 -8.96 14.86
N SER A 195 0.70 -10.03 15.05
CA SER A 195 1.00 -10.97 13.96
C SER A 195 -0.26 -11.71 13.48
N LEU A 196 -1.13 -12.13 14.39
CA LEU A 196 -2.42 -12.74 14.04
C LEU A 196 -3.38 -11.73 13.38
N LEU A 197 -3.23 -10.44 13.67
CA LEU A 197 -4.03 -9.35 13.09
C LEU A 197 -3.42 -8.77 11.81
N TYR A 198 -2.28 -9.28 11.35
CA TYR A 198 -1.50 -8.67 10.26
C TYR A 198 -2.35 -8.36 9.02
N SER A 199 -3.18 -9.31 8.57
CA SER A 199 -4.05 -9.11 7.41
C SER A 199 -5.07 -7.97 7.59
N ARG A 200 -5.58 -7.76 8.82
CA ARG A 200 -6.49 -6.65 9.14
C ARG A 200 -5.75 -5.32 9.24
N ILE A 201 -4.55 -5.35 9.80
CA ILE A 201 -3.64 -4.19 9.88
C ILE A 201 -3.30 -3.69 8.48
N GLU A 202 -2.88 -4.58 7.58
CA GLU A 202 -2.55 -4.21 6.20
C GLU A 202 -3.73 -3.61 5.44
N ARG A 203 -4.91 -4.22 5.56
CA ARG A 203 -6.14 -3.68 4.95
C ARG A 203 -6.44 -2.27 5.45
N ARG A 204 -6.35 -2.03 6.77
CA ARG A 204 -6.55 -0.71 7.36
C ARG A 204 -5.49 0.29 6.88
N ASN A 205 -4.21 -0.09 6.89
CA ASN A 205 -3.11 0.75 6.44
C ASN A 205 -3.21 1.12 4.96
N THR A 206 -3.72 0.21 4.13
CA THR A 206 -3.99 0.49 2.72
C THR A 206 -5.04 1.59 2.55
N ILE A 207 -6.12 1.57 3.35
CA ILE A 207 -7.13 2.63 3.32
C ILE A 207 -6.55 3.95 3.83
N ILE A 208 -5.75 3.92 4.89
CA ILE A 208 -5.06 5.11 5.42
C ILE A 208 -4.18 5.74 4.31
N ARG A 209 -3.32 4.95 3.66
CA ARG A 209 -2.50 5.44 2.53
C ARG A 209 -3.35 6.04 1.40
N ARG A 210 -4.45 5.37 1.04
CA ARG A 210 -5.38 5.86 0.00
C ARG A 210 -6.11 7.14 0.42
N ARG A 211 -6.37 7.34 1.71
CA ARG A 211 -6.95 8.56 2.28
C ARG A 211 -5.93 9.69 2.22
N ASP A 212 -4.71 9.43 2.67
CA ASP A 212 -3.64 10.43 2.73
C ASP A 212 -3.27 10.91 1.32
N ASN A 213 -3.21 10.00 0.35
CA ASN A 213 -3.05 10.35 -1.06
C ASN A 213 -4.21 11.22 -1.57
N ALA A 214 -5.46 10.87 -1.24
CA ALA A 214 -6.61 11.67 -1.65
C ALA A 214 -6.57 13.08 -1.03
N TYR A 215 -6.20 13.19 0.25
CA TYR A 215 -6.01 14.45 0.94
C TYR A 215 -4.90 15.30 0.31
N TYR A 216 -3.74 14.70 0.01
CA TYR A 216 -2.64 15.36 -0.67
C TYR A 216 -3.08 15.96 -2.01
N PHE A 217 -3.76 15.18 -2.86
CA PHE A 217 -4.22 15.66 -4.15
C PHE A 217 -5.36 16.68 -4.03
N HIS A 218 -6.28 16.51 -3.08
CA HIS A 218 -7.29 17.51 -2.73
C HIS A 218 -6.62 18.85 -2.42
N ARG A 219 -5.61 18.85 -1.53
CA ARG A 219 -4.88 20.07 -1.14
C ARG A 219 -4.07 20.65 -2.30
N LYS A 220 -3.43 19.81 -3.10
CA LYS A 220 -2.67 20.22 -4.29
C LYS A 220 -3.58 20.95 -5.30
N TYR A 221 -4.72 20.36 -5.65
CA TYR A 221 -5.63 20.98 -6.61
C TYR A 221 -6.27 22.25 -6.05
N TYR A 222 -6.57 22.29 -4.76
CA TYR A 222 -7.03 23.51 -4.09
C TYR A 222 -6.03 24.66 -4.22
N ILE A 223 -4.73 24.41 -4.00
CA ILE A 223 -3.68 25.42 -4.14
C ILE A 223 -3.54 25.84 -5.61
N GLN A 224 -3.54 24.89 -6.54
CA GLN A 224 -3.49 25.20 -7.98
C GLN A 224 -4.66 26.09 -8.40
N MET A 225 -5.88 25.82 -7.92
CA MET A 225 -7.05 26.66 -8.21
C MET A 225 -6.90 28.09 -7.67
N LYS A 226 -6.17 28.29 -6.56
CA LYS A 226 -5.93 29.61 -5.98
C LYS A 226 -4.83 30.39 -6.70
N MET A 227 -3.82 29.70 -7.21
CA MET A 227 -2.58 30.32 -7.70
C MET A 227 -2.48 30.36 -9.24
N CYS A 228 -3.28 29.57 -9.96
CA CYS A 228 -3.22 29.52 -11.42
C CYS A 228 -3.92 30.71 -12.08
N ASP A 229 -3.31 31.17 -13.18
CA ASP A 229 -3.91 32.12 -14.11
C ASP A 229 -5.11 31.47 -14.81
N LYS A 230 -6.29 32.08 -14.66
CA LYS A 230 -7.59 31.54 -15.12
C LYS A 230 -7.68 31.47 -16.64
N GLU A 231 -6.90 32.27 -17.36
CA GLU A 231 -6.94 32.34 -18.83
C GLU A 231 -6.10 31.24 -19.50
N LYS A 232 -5.05 30.77 -18.82
CA LYS A 232 -4.13 29.75 -19.35
C LYS A 232 -4.41 28.33 -18.86
N THR A 233 -5.20 28.21 -17.79
CA THR A 233 -5.41 26.93 -17.11
C THR A 233 -6.85 26.48 -17.31
N ASP A 234 -7.02 25.23 -17.72
CA ASP A 234 -8.33 24.58 -17.78
C ASP A 234 -8.88 24.37 -16.35
N MET A 235 -9.55 25.41 -15.85
CA MET A 235 -10.09 25.49 -14.49
C MET A 235 -11.21 24.48 -14.26
N GLU A 236 -12.00 24.15 -15.27
CA GLU A 236 -13.08 23.16 -15.17
C GLU A 236 -12.53 21.76 -14.92
N ARG A 237 -11.50 21.37 -15.68
CA ARG A 237 -10.84 20.07 -15.48
C ARG A 237 -10.15 19.99 -14.14
N LEU A 238 -9.56 21.09 -13.66
CA LEU A 238 -8.94 21.16 -12.34
C LEU A 238 -9.98 21.04 -11.22
N LEU A 239 -11.12 21.71 -11.35
CA LEU A 239 -12.22 21.66 -10.40
C LEU A 239 -12.85 20.26 -10.33
N LYS A 240 -12.98 19.57 -11.48
CA LYS A 240 -13.41 18.16 -11.53
C LYS A 240 -12.45 17.23 -10.78
N LYS A 241 -11.14 17.44 -10.93
CA LYS A 241 -10.12 16.68 -10.18
C LYS A 241 -10.20 16.97 -8.68
N TYR A 242 -10.37 18.23 -8.30
CA TYR A 242 -10.55 18.63 -6.90
C TYR A 242 -11.74 17.92 -6.27
N ARG A 243 -12.94 18.05 -6.85
CA ARG A 243 -14.18 17.42 -6.32
C ARG A 243 -14.02 15.91 -6.14
N LYS A 244 -13.50 15.22 -7.15
CA LYS A 244 -13.25 13.77 -7.08
C LYS A 244 -12.34 13.37 -5.91
N GLN A 245 -11.29 14.15 -5.64
CA GLN A 245 -10.39 13.85 -4.52
C GLN A 245 -11.00 14.19 -3.16
N THR A 246 -11.80 15.27 -3.07
CA THR A 246 -12.57 15.62 -1.88
C THR A 246 -13.53 14.50 -1.50
N GLU A 247 -14.38 14.06 -2.45
CA GLU A 247 -15.33 12.96 -2.25
C GLU A 247 -14.60 11.66 -1.84
N SER A 248 -13.47 11.36 -2.51
CA SER A 248 -12.68 10.17 -2.18
C SER A 248 -12.06 10.22 -0.78
N TRP A 249 -11.59 11.40 -0.35
CA TRP A 249 -11.03 11.62 0.98
C TRP A 249 -12.11 11.49 2.06
N GLU A 250 -13.25 12.14 1.88
CA GLU A 250 -14.40 12.08 2.78
C GLU A 250 -14.96 10.65 2.91
N HIS A 251 -15.09 9.96 1.78
CA HIS A 251 -15.55 8.58 1.76
C HIS A 251 -14.63 7.67 2.58
N LYS A 252 -13.31 7.77 2.40
CA LYS A 252 -12.34 6.95 3.16
C LYS A 252 -12.30 7.31 4.64
N ASN A 253 -12.51 8.59 4.99
CA ASN A 253 -12.69 8.98 6.38
C ASN A 253 -13.93 8.33 7.00
N LYS A 254 -15.04 8.26 6.24
CA LYS A 254 -16.25 7.56 6.66
C LYS A 254 -16.01 6.05 6.82
N GLU A 255 -15.32 5.42 5.87
CA GLU A 255 -14.95 4.01 5.95
C GLU A 255 -14.12 3.71 7.21
N LEU A 256 -13.06 4.48 7.47
CA LEU A 256 -12.17 4.24 8.62
C LEU A 256 -12.87 4.37 9.99
N ARG A 257 -13.99 5.09 10.07
CA ARG A 257 -14.83 5.21 11.27
C ARG A 257 -15.73 3.99 11.50
N GLN A 258 -16.02 3.20 10.47
CA GLN A 258 -16.87 2.01 10.60
C GLN A 258 -16.17 0.92 11.41
N SER A 259 -16.96 0.18 12.20
CA SER A 259 -16.48 -0.91 13.06
C SER A 259 -15.72 -2.00 12.30
N ARG A 260 -16.13 -2.29 11.05
CA ARG A 260 -15.50 -3.30 10.18
C ARG A 260 -14.01 -3.06 9.96
N TRP A 261 -13.58 -1.81 9.94
CA TRP A 261 -12.19 -1.43 9.66
C TRP A 261 -11.36 -1.23 10.93
N ARG A 262 -11.95 -1.36 12.11
CA ARG A 262 -11.25 -1.29 13.40
C ARG A 262 -10.40 -2.55 13.58
N VAL A 263 -9.13 -2.37 13.90
CA VAL A 263 -8.22 -3.47 14.18
C VAL A 263 -8.32 -3.78 15.67
N CYS A 264 -9.16 -4.75 16.01
CA CYS A 264 -9.28 -5.27 17.36
C CYS A 264 -9.16 -6.80 17.33
N PRO A 265 -8.41 -7.41 18.27
CA PRO A 265 -8.46 -8.85 18.47
C PRO A 265 -9.86 -9.32 18.85
N THR A 266 -10.19 -10.56 18.49
CA THR A 266 -11.42 -11.22 18.99
C THR A 266 -11.23 -11.69 20.44
N ASN A 267 -12.31 -12.01 21.14
CA ASN A 267 -12.19 -12.54 22.52
C ASN A 267 -11.50 -13.91 22.50
N LYS A 268 -11.81 -14.75 21.51
CA LYS A 268 -11.12 -16.01 21.21
C LYS A 268 -9.60 -15.87 21.05
N MET A 269 -9.11 -14.86 20.32
CA MET A 269 -7.66 -14.66 20.12
C MET A 269 -6.94 -14.35 21.44
N ILE A 270 -7.51 -13.48 22.26
CA ILE A 270 -6.96 -13.12 23.59
C ILE A 270 -7.03 -14.33 24.53
N ALA A 271 -8.13 -15.07 24.50
CA ALA A 271 -8.33 -16.28 25.28
C ALA A 271 -7.24 -17.32 24.99
N ASN A 272 -6.96 -17.57 23.71
CA ASN A 272 -5.91 -18.49 23.27
C ASN A 272 -4.52 -18.04 23.74
N ILE A 273 -4.19 -16.75 23.57
CA ILE A 273 -2.87 -16.22 23.92
C ILE A 273 -2.63 -16.23 25.43
N LEU A 274 -3.65 -15.97 26.25
CA LEU A 274 -3.53 -15.98 27.72
C LEU A 274 -3.75 -17.37 28.33
N GLY A 275 -4.26 -18.33 27.56
CA GLY A 275 -4.64 -19.66 28.05
C GLY A 275 -5.83 -19.61 29.03
N ILE A 276 -6.83 -18.77 28.73
CA ILE A 276 -8.04 -18.57 29.54
C ILE A 276 -9.30 -18.85 28.73
N CYS A 277 -10.46 -18.92 29.38
CA CYS A 277 -11.73 -19.10 28.68
C CYS A 277 -12.19 -17.78 28.03
N GLU A 278 -12.80 -17.86 26.85
CA GLU A 278 -13.39 -16.70 26.17
C GLU A 278 -14.44 -15.98 27.04
N ARG A 279 -15.21 -16.71 27.85
CA ARG A 279 -16.15 -16.13 28.81
C ARG A 279 -15.46 -15.25 29.85
N GLN A 280 -14.24 -15.60 30.27
CA GLN A 280 -13.47 -14.77 31.20
C GLN A 280 -13.06 -13.46 30.54
N VAL A 281 -12.64 -13.50 29.27
CA VAL A 281 -12.34 -12.28 28.50
C VAL A 281 -13.56 -11.38 28.41
N SER A 282 -14.72 -11.94 28.05
CA SER A 282 -15.98 -11.19 28.00
C SER A 282 -16.35 -10.58 29.35
N HIS A 283 -16.22 -11.33 30.45
CA HIS A 283 -16.51 -10.86 31.80
C HIS A 283 -15.70 -9.61 32.17
N TYR A 284 -14.38 -9.60 31.92
CA TYR A 284 -13.54 -8.44 32.22
C TYR A 284 -13.85 -7.24 31.33
N ILE A 285 -14.26 -7.45 30.08
CA ILE A 285 -14.71 -6.36 29.20
C ILE A 285 -16.02 -5.76 29.72
N THR A 286 -17.00 -6.58 30.10
CA THR A 286 -18.28 -6.11 30.66
C THR A 286 -18.06 -5.38 31.99
N ARG A 287 -17.13 -5.87 32.82
CA ARG A 287 -16.73 -5.18 34.05
C ARG A 287 -16.14 -3.81 33.75
N ALA A 288 -15.21 -3.69 32.80
CA ALA A 288 -14.66 -2.40 32.39
C ALA A 288 -15.74 -1.42 31.94
N GLN A 289 -16.71 -1.90 31.14
CA GLN A 289 -17.83 -1.07 30.71
C GLN A 289 -18.72 -0.61 31.87
N LYS A 290 -18.89 -1.44 32.90
CA LYS A 290 -19.64 -1.07 34.11
C LYS A 290 -18.91 0.03 34.89
N LEU A 291 -17.60 -0.14 35.11
CA LEU A 291 -16.77 0.84 35.81
C LEU A 291 -16.80 2.22 35.12
N VAL A 292 -16.68 2.25 33.79
CA VAL A 292 -16.76 3.51 33.02
C VAL A 292 -18.13 4.19 33.17
N ARG A 293 -19.23 3.43 33.24
CA ARG A 293 -20.57 4.00 33.44
C ARG A 293 -20.75 4.53 34.86
N GLU A 294 -20.19 3.85 35.86
CA GLU A 294 -20.22 4.28 37.26
C GLU A 294 -19.44 5.60 37.44
N GLU A 295 -18.24 5.70 36.86
CA GLU A 295 -17.46 6.95 36.86
C GLU A 295 -18.18 8.12 36.17
N GLN A 296 -18.86 7.87 35.04
CA GLN A 296 -19.65 8.89 34.33
C GLN A 296 -20.82 9.41 35.18
N ASN A 297 -21.53 8.51 35.86
CA ASN A 297 -22.65 8.88 36.72
C ASN A 297 -22.19 9.65 37.98
N GLU A 298 -21.02 9.32 38.54
CA GLU A 298 -20.46 10.06 39.69
C GLU A 298 -20.06 11.48 39.29
N THR A 299 -19.46 11.67 38.11
CA THR A 299 -19.13 13.02 37.60
C THR A 299 -20.34 13.88 37.26
N GLU A 300 -21.44 13.28 36.78
CA GLU A 300 -22.69 14.01 36.52
C GLU A 300 -23.39 14.48 37.80
N THR A 301 -23.21 13.77 38.93
CA THR A 301 -23.79 14.18 40.22
C THR A 301 -23.01 15.28 40.95
N THR A 302 -21.75 15.53 40.59
CA THR A 302 -20.91 16.58 41.20
C THR A 302 -20.98 17.94 40.49
N ASP A 303 -21.58 18.00 39.30
CA ASP A 303 -21.68 19.23 38.48
C ASP A 303 -23.04 19.95 38.60
N ILE A 304 -23.81 19.70 39.67
CA ILE A 304 -24.99 20.51 40.00
C ILE A 304 -24.52 21.69 40.87
N PRO A 305 -24.51 22.94 40.37
CA PRO A 305 -24.26 24.09 41.22
C PRO A 305 -25.53 24.40 42.03
N GLU A 306 -25.37 24.57 43.35
CA GLU A 306 -26.35 25.26 44.20
C GLU A 306 -26.45 26.75 43.84
#